data_AF-A0A7S0KYW6-F1
#
_entry.id   AF-A0A7S0KYW6-F1
#
_cell.length_a   1.000
_cell.length_b   1.000
_cell.length_c   1.000
_cell.angle_alpha   90.00
_cell.angle_beta   90.00
_cell.angle_gamma   90.00
#
_symmetry.space_group_name_H-M   'P 1'
#
loop_
_entity.id
_entity.type
_entity.pdbx_description
1 polymer ?
#
loop_
_entity_poly.entity_id
_entity_poly.type
_entity_poly.pdbx_seq_one_letter_code
_entity_poly.pdbx_strand_id
1 'polypeptide(L)'
;MSAKTTGLDDSVADLTAKEGVTYNEVIQCQFSNWYSTFSTLPKECLVNRKSITVKSIVLPLPPNFADFLLSDGVRLPEGATKVSSYVPPEKDFEWSDDDGDEKDEHEEAHQFSFPELNVEIKSAIESLGGAVMPKLNWSAPKDASWINNGTLKCQTPGDVYLLLKSSDFVMHDVQHSLDAVSLF
;
A
#
# COMPACT_ATOMS: atom_id res chain seq x y z
N MET A 1 64.76 -20.82 16.14
CA MET A 1 64.60 -21.02 14.68
C MET A 1 63.17 -20.68 14.34
N SER A 2 63.02 -19.69 13.46
CA SER A 2 61.80 -18.92 13.21
C SER A 2 60.80 -19.71 12.36
N ALA A 3 59.54 -19.80 12.81
CA ALA A 3 58.45 -20.33 12.01
C ALA A 3 57.99 -19.23 11.04
N LYS A 4 58.21 -19.43 9.74
CA LYS A 4 57.63 -18.62 8.68
C LYS A 4 56.14 -18.93 8.58
N THR A 5 55.30 -18.00 9.01
CA THR A 5 53.90 -17.92 8.59
C THR A 5 53.87 -17.29 7.20
N THR A 6 53.67 -18.11 6.18
CA THR A 6 53.38 -17.65 4.81
C THR A 6 51.96 -17.10 4.79
N GLY A 7 51.84 -15.81 4.48
CA GLY A 7 50.57 -15.10 4.38
C GLY A 7 49.66 -15.75 3.34
N LEU A 8 48.44 -16.06 3.77
CA LEU A 8 47.30 -16.09 2.86
C LEU A 8 46.95 -14.62 2.58
N ASP A 9 47.08 -14.29 1.30
CA ASP A 9 46.47 -13.17 0.62
C ASP A 9 44.98 -13.06 1.01
N ASP A 10 44.68 -12.13 1.93
CA ASP A 10 43.36 -11.59 2.16
C ASP A 10 43.16 -10.39 1.22
N SER A 11 43.05 -10.65 -0.09
CA SER A 11 42.41 -9.71 -1.02
C SER A 11 40.89 -9.78 -0.82
N VAL A 12 40.46 -9.28 0.34
CA VAL A 12 39.10 -8.77 0.49
C VAL A 12 39.03 -7.56 -0.45
N ALA A 13 38.48 -7.79 -1.64
CA ALA A 13 38.15 -6.74 -2.57
C ALA A 13 37.39 -5.66 -1.79
N ASP A 14 38.00 -4.48 -1.73
CA ASP A 14 37.42 -3.28 -1.16
C ASP A 14 36.20 -2.90 -2.00
N LEU A 15 35.07 -3.50 -1.66
CA LEU A 15 33.74 -3.06 -2.03
C LEU A 15 33.51 -1.73 -1.32
N THR A 16 34.11 -0.68 -1.85
CA THR A 16 33.64 0.68 -1.64
C THR A 16 32.22 0.70 -2.19
N ALA A 17 31.26 0.41 -1.31
CA ALA A 17 29.85 0.39 -1.62
C ALA A 17 29.51 1.74 -2.26
N LYS A 18 28.87 1.71 -3.43
CA LYS A 18 28.25 2.89 -4.01
C LYS A 18 27.33 3.46 -2.93
N GLU A 19 27.72 4.57 -2.32
CA GLU A 19 26.90 5.25 -1.31
C GLU A 19 25.67 5.81 -2.04
N GLY A 20 24.56 5.09 -1.98
CA GLY A 20 23.32 5.49 -2.63
C GLY A 20 22.42 4.33 -3.00
N VAL A 21 21.12 4.48 -2.78
CA VAL A 21 20.11 3.56 -3.31
C VAL A 21 20.03 3.76 -4.83
N THR A 22 20.08 2.68 -5.59
CA THR A 22 19.93 2.71 -7.05
C THR A 22 18.47 2.58 -7.45
N TYR A 23 18.14 3.09 -8.65
CA TYR A 23 16.80 2.93 -9.24
C TYR A 23 16.37 1.45 -9.27
N ASN A 24 17.28 0.56 -9.69
CA ASN A 24 16.99 -0.85 -9.80
C ASN A 24 16.67 -1.47 -8.43
N GLU A 25 17.38 -1.09 -7.36
CA GLU A 25 17.07 -1.60 -6.02
C GLU A 25 15.64 -1.23 -5.58
N VAL A 26 15.21 0.01 -5.81
CA VAL A 26 13.83 0.43 -5.50
C VAL A 26 12.81 -0.38 -6.30
N ILE A 27 13.04 -0.55 -7.60
CA ILE A 27 12.13 -1.30 -8.48
C ILE A 27 12.09 -2.78 -8.10
N GLN A 28 13.21 -3.42 -7.76
CA GLN A 28 13.22 -4.82 -7.31
C GLN A 28 12.43 -5.02 -6.00
N CYS A 29 12.31 -3.98 -5.17
CA CYS A 29 11.51 -4.03 -3.95
C CYS A 29 9.99 -3.83 -4.17
N GLN A 30 9.52 -3.57 -5.39
CA GLN A 30 8.09 -3.55 -5.69
C GLN A 30 7.46 -4.92 -5.44
N PHE A 31 6.28 -4.95 -4.80
CA PHE A 31 5.58 -6.18 -4.46
C PHE A 31 5.40 -7.13 -5.66
N SER A 32 5.03 -6.58 -6.83
CA SER A 32 4.88 -7.33 -8.07
C SER A 32 6.16 -8.02 -8.54
N ASN A 33 7.33 -7.46 -8.23
CA ASN A 33 8.61 -7.94 -8.73
C ASN A 33 9.13 -9.14 -7.92
N TRP A 34 8.89 -9.17 -6.61
CA TRP A 34 9.38 -10.25 -5.75
C TRP A 34 8.32 -11.28 -5.36
N TYR A 35 7.03 -10.92 -5.37
CA TYR A 35 5.98 -11.82 -4.85
C TYR A 35 5.89 -13.13 -5.63
N SER A 36 5.98 -13.10 -6.96
CA SER A 36 5.96 -14.31 -7.80
C SER A 36 7.07 -15.29 -7.41
N THR A 37 8.31 -14.79 -7.27
CA THR A 37 9.48 -15.57 -6.87
C THR A 37 9.28 -16.26 -5.52
N PHE A 38 8.80 -15.53 -4.52
CA PHE A 38 8.71 -16.03 -3.14
C PHE A 38 7.40 -16.76 -2.82
N SER A 39 6.37 -16.59 -3.65
CA SER A 39 5.10 -17.31 -3.51
C SER A 39 5.18 -18.76 -4.01
N THR A 40 6.04 -19.06 -4.99
CA THR A 40 6.15 -20.37 -5.65
C THR A 40 7.52 -21.04 -5.46
N LEU A 41 8.14 -20.91 -4.28
CA LEU A 41 9.45 -21.52 -4.04
C LEU A 41 9.42 -23.06 -4.13
N PRO A 42 10.49 -23.69 -4.64
CA PRO A 42 10.63 -25.15 -4.67
C PRO A 42 10.53 -25.76 -3.27
N LYS A 43 10.03 -27.00 -3.18
CA LYS A 43 9.83 -27.69 -1.90
C LYS A 43 11.14 -27.89 -1.14
N GLU A 44 12.26 -28.00 -1.86
CA GLU A 44 13.60 -28.14 -1.29
C GLU A 44 14.01 -26.90 -0.49
N CYS A 45 13.46 -25.73 -0.85
CA CYS A 45 13.67 -24.47 -0.13
C CYS A 45 12.67 -24.26 1.03
N LEU A 46 11.63 -25.09 1.14
CA LEU A 46 10.53 -24.91 2.08
C LEU A 46 10.41 -26.09 3.04
N VAL A 47 10.98 -25.95 4.24
CA VAL A 47 10.78 -26.93 5.32
C VAL A 47 9.44 -26.65 6.01
N ASN A 48 8.49 -27.58 5.90
CA ASN A 48 7.17 -27.55 6.57
C ASN A 48 6.23 -26.39 6.17
N ARG A 49 6.46 -25.68 5.06
CA ARG A 49 5.59 -24.59 4.58
C ARG A 49 5.34 -24.68 3.08
N LYS A 50 4.20 -24.16 2.61
CA LYS A 50 3.85 -24.11 1.17
C LYS A 50 4.29 -22.81 0.50
N SER A 51 4.47 -21.75 1.28
CA SER A 51 4.88 -20.41 0.84
C SER A 51 5.53 -19.68 2.02
N ILE A 52 6.41 -18.74 1.73
CA ILE A 52 6.98 -17.81 2.73
C ILE A 52 6.28 -16.45 2.74
N THR A 53 5.33 -16.23 1.83
CA THR A 53 4.57 -14.99 1.70
C THR A 53 3.11 -15.19 2.09
N VAL A 54 2.45 -14.12 2.53
CA VAL A 54 0.98 -14.12 2.68
C VAL A 54 0.34 -14.19 1.29
N LYS A 55 -0.66 -15.06 1.11
CA LYS A 55 -1.40 -15.16 -0.15
C LYS A 55 -2.00 -13.79 -0.51
N SER A 56 -1.66 -13.29 -1.68
CA SER A 56 -1.97 -11.93 -2.14
C SER A 56 -2.38 -11.93 -3.61
N ILE A 57 -3.13 -10.90 -4.01
CA ILE A 57 -3.52 -10.61 -5.39
C ILE A 57 -3.04 -9.19 -5.70
N VAL A 58 -2.42 -9.00 -6.86
CA VAL A 58 -1.98 -7.68 -7.36
C VAL A 58 -3.02 -7.19 -8.36
N LEU A 59 -3.59 -6.02 -8.11
CA LEU A 59 -4.57 -5.38 -8.99
C LEU A 59 -3.91 -4.20 -9.73
N PRO A 60 -4.04 -4.08 -11.06
CA PRO A 60 -3.60 -2.89 -11.77
C PRO A 60 -4.49 -1.70 -11.38
N LEU A 61 -3.87 -0.55 -11.10
CA LEU A 61 -4.61 0.65 -10.70
C LEU A 61 -4.99 1.49 -11.94
N PRO A 62 -6.20 2.08 -11.98
CA PRO A 62 -6.59 3.02 -13.03
C PRO A 62 -5.62 4.22 -13.12
N PRO A 63 -5.41 4.81 -14.30
CA PRO A 63 -4.45 5.91 -14.48
C PRO A 63 -4.71 7.13 -13.57
N ASN A 64 -5.98 7.46 -13.33
CA ASN A 64 -6.42 8.56 -12.47
C ASN A 64 -6.52 8.19 -10.98
N PHE A 65 -6.08 6.99 -10.59
CA PHE A 65 -6.09 6.58 -9.18
C PHE A 65 -5.06 7.37 -8.35
N ALA A 66 -3.94 7.75 -8.96
CA ALA A 66 -2.97 8.64 -8.31
C ALA A 66 -3.60 10.01 -8.01
N ASP A 67 -4.35 10.58 -8.94
CA ASP A 67 -5.07 11.85 -8.75
C ASP A 67 -6.08 11.75 -7.60
N PHE A 68 -6.75 10.59 -7.47
CA PHE A 68 -7.63 10.32 -6.33
C PHE A 68 -6.88 10.32 -5.00
N LEU A 69 -5.73 9.64 -4.91
CA LEU A 69 -4.92 9.63 -3.70
C LEU A 69 -4.40 11.04 -3.35
N LEU A 70 -4.00 11.82 -4.36
CA LEU A 70 -3.45 13.17 -4.23
C LEU A 70 -4.51 14.25 -3.99
N SER A 71 -5.78 13.97 -4.26
CA SER A 71 -6.88 14.92 -4.01
C SER A 71 -7.05 15.18 -2.51
N ASP A 72 -7.40 16.42 -2.16
CA ASP A 72 -7.56 16.82 -0.75
C ASP A 72 -8.79 16.17 -0.09
N GLY A 73 -8.73 16.04 1.24
CA GLY A 73 -9.75 15.44 2.08
C GLY A 73 -9.86 13.91 1.96
N VAL A 74 -10.77 13.33 2.75
CA VAL A 74 -11.00 11.87 2.83
C VAL A 74 -12.37 11.52 2.24
N ARG A 75 -12.56 11.84 0.96
CA ARG A 75 -13.78 11.46 0.21
C ARG A 75 -13.59 10.10 -0.45
N LEU A 76 -14.57 9.21 -0.33
CA LEU A 76 -14.53 7.89 -0.97
C LEU A 76 -15.09 7.94 -2.39
N PRO A 77 -14.60 7.09 -3.31
CA PRO A 77 -15.15 7.02 -4.66
C PRO A 77 -16.62 6.62 -4.67
N GLU A 78 -17.34 7.07 -5.71
CA GLU A 78 -18.71 6.67 -5.96
C GLU A 78 -18.82 5.13 -6.05
N GLY A 79 -19.88 4.58 -5.44
CA GLY A 79 -20.10 3.13 -5.37
C GLY A 79 -19.24 2.40 -4.32
N ALA A 80 -18.37 3.10 -3.60
CA ALA A 80 -17.51 2.53 -2.55
C ALA A 80 -17.65 3.23 -1.18
N THR A 81 -18.77 3.91 -0.93
CA THR A 81 -19.00 4.68 0.30
C THR A 81 -19.29 3.81 1.53
N LYS A 82 -19.62 2.53 1.33
CA LYS A 82 -19.86 1.59 2.43
C LYS A 82 -18.53 1.12 3.01
N VAL A 83 -18.22 1.59 4.21
CA VAL A 83 -17.10 1.12 5.03
C VAL A 83 -17.60 0.24 6.17
N SER A 84 -16.81 -0.74 6.59
CA SER A 84 -17.14 -1.69 7.65
C SER A 84 -17.18 -1.04 9.04
N SER A 85 -16.44 0.06 9.21
CA SER A 85 -16.45 0.90 10.40
C SER A 85 -17.69 1.79 10.52
N TYR A 86 -18.49 1.92 9.44
CA TYR A 86 -19.66 2.78 9.43
C TYR A 86 -20.74 2.24 10.36
N VAL A 87 -20.96 2.93 11.47
CA VAL A 87 -22.12 2.75 12.32
C VAL A 87 -23.21 3.67 11.77
N PRO A 88 -24.32 3.15 11.21
CA PRO A 88 -25.44 4.00 10.84
C PRO A 88 -25.89 4.77 12.07
N PRO A 89 -26.18 6.08 11.97
CA PRO A 89 -26.78 6.78 13.08
C PRO A 89 -28.05 6.04 13.49
N GLU A 90 -28.20 5.74 14.78
CA GLU A 90 -29.50 5.35 15.31
C GLU A 90 -30.48 6.48 14.97
N LYS A 91 -31.73 6.13 14.66
CA LYS A 91 -32.74 7.01 14.02
C LYS A 91 -33.09 8.32 14.77
N ASP A 92 -32.39 8.64 15.86
CA ASP A 92 -32.69 9.74 16.79
C ASP A 92 -31.56 10.77 16.93
N PHE A 93 -30.46 10.68 16.17
CA PHE A 93 -29.45 11.75 16.08
C PHE A 93 -29.71 12.63 14.86
N GLU A 94 -30.68 13.55 14.99
CA GLU A 94 -30.73 14.76 14.16
C GLU A 94 -29.50 15.60 14.51
N TRP A 95 -28.44 15.50 13.71
CA TRP A 95 -27.55 16.64 13.56
C TRP A 95 -28.39 17.73 12.92
N SER A 96 -28.77 18.75 13.71
CA SER A 96 -29.25 20.01 13.16
C SER A 96 -28.12 20.54 12.30
N ASP A 97 -28.29 20.45 10.99
CA ASP A 97 -27.53 21.23 10.02
C ASP A 97 -27.82 22.68 10.37
N ASP A 98 -26.92 23.30 11.15
CA ASP A 98 -26.86 24.74 11.26
C ASP A 98 -26.41 25.21 9.89
N ASP A 99 -27.39 25.44 9.01
CA ASP A 99 -27.26 26.15 7.74
C ASP A 99 -26.81 27.59 8.05
N GLY A 100 -25.55 27.71 8.47
CA GLY A 100 -24.75 28.91 8.35
C GLY A 100 -24.49 29.10 6.87
N ASP A 101 -25.40 29.84 6.24
CA ASP A 101 -25.42 30.32 4.86
C ASP A 101 -24.19 31.22 4.57
N GLU A 102 -22.99 30.66 4.70
CA GLU A 102 -21.77 31.16 4.09
C GLU A 102 -21.62 30.44 2.77
N LYS A 103 -22.03 31.13 1.70
CA LYS A 103 -21.73 30.77 0.32
C LYS A 103 -20.23 30.85 0.10
N ASP A 104 -19.50 29.88 0.63
CA ASP A 104 -18.15 29.61 0.18
C ASP A 104 -18.27 28.97 -1.21
N GLU A 105 -17.63 29.59 -2.18
CA GLU A 105 -17.45 29.08 -3.54
C GLU A 105 -16.54 27.83 -3.50
N HIS A 106 -16.91 26.80 -2.74
CA HIS A 106 -16.26 25.51 -2.77
C HIS A 106 -16.44 24.95 -4.18
N GLU A 107 -15.36 25.07 -4.96
CA GLU A 107 -15.15 24.36 -6.21
C GLU A 107 -15.81 22.97 -6.13
N GLU A 108 -16.68 22.64 -7.10
CA GLU A 108 -17.34 21.34 -7.17
C GLU A 108 -16.32 20.22 -6.98
N ALA A 109 -16.25 19.68 -5.76
CA ALA A 109 -15.17 18.78 -5.39
C ALA A 109 -15.20 17.55 -6.30
N HIS A 110 -14.10 17.33 -7.01
CA HIS A 110 -13.98 16.30 -8.04
C HIS A 110 -14.36 14.92 -7.48
N GLN A 111 -15.49 14.38 -7.93
CA GLN A 111 -16.00 13.08 -7.49
C GLN A 111 -15.37 11.97 -8.33
N PHE A 112 -14.56 11.12 -7.70
CA PHE A 112 -13.94 9.97 -8.34
C PHE A 112 -14.88 8.76 -8.38
N SER A 113 -14.77 7.95 -9.43
CA SER A 113 -15.54 6.71 -9.60
C SER A 113 -14.66 5.65 -10.26
N PHE A 114 -14.63 4.44 -9.70
CA PHE A 114 -13.80 3.32 -10.16
C PHE A 114 -14.59 2.00 -10.17
N PRO A 115 -15.66 1.88 -10.98
CA PRO A 115 -16.57 0.74 -10.91
C PRO A 115 -15.89 -0.61 -11.20
N GLU A 116 -14.95 -0.65 -12.14
CA GLU A 116 -14.19 -1.86 -12.45
C GLU A 116 -13.29 -2.26 -11.27
N LEU A 117 -12.52 -1.31 -10.73
CA LEU A 117 -11.65 -1.55 -9.58
C LEU A 117 -12.45 -1.98 -8.34
N ASN A 118 -13.66 -1.42 -8.13
CA ASN A 118 -14.56 -1.83 -7.06
C ASN A 118 -14.92 -3.32 -7.16
N VAL A 119 -15.22 -3.80 -8.37
CA VAL A 119 -15.51 -5.21 -8.64
C VAL A 119 -14.26 -6.08 -8.40
N GLU A 120 -13.11 -5.63 -8.87
CA GLU A 120 -11.84 -6.36 -8.69
C GLU A 120 -11.45 -6.47 -7.21
N ILE A 121 -11.52 -5.37 -6.44
CA ILE A 121 -11.25 -5.37 -5.00
C ILE A 121 -12.21 -6.32 -4.30
N LYS A 122 -13.51 -6.24 -4.59
CA LYS A 122 -14.51 -7.12 -3.96
C LYS A 122 -14.23 -8.60 -4.26
N SER A 123 -13.94 -8.92 -5.51
CA SER A 123 -13.60 -10.29 -5.92
C SER A 123 -12.31 -10.80 -5.25
N ALA A 124 -11.30 -9.92 -5.11
CA ALA A 124 -10.05 -10.24 -4.42
C ALA A 124 -10.30 -10.52 -2.92
N ILE A 125 -11.12 -9.70 -2.25
CA ILE A 125 -11.50 -9.91 -0.85
C ILE A 125 -12.16 -11.28 -0.67
N GLU A 126 -13.15 -11.60 -1.50
CA GLU A 126 -13.85 -12.89 -1.46
C GLU A 126 -12.88 -14.06 -1.69
N SER A 127 -12.00 -13.95 -2.69
CA SER A 127 -11.03 -14.99 -3.07
C SER A 127 -9.91 -15.21 -2.04
N LEU A 128 -9.63 -14.20 -1.21
CA LEU A 128 -8.62 -14.23 -0.15
C LEU A 128 -9.20 -14.57 1.23
N GLY A 129 -10.49 -14.89 1.32
CA GLY A 129 -11.12 -15.38 2.56
C GLY A 129 -11.96 -14.34 3.31
N GLY A 130 -12.41 -13.29 2.63
CA GLY A 130 -13.38 -12.32 3.14
C GLY A 130 -12.78 -11.17 3.96
N ALA A 131 -11.46 -11.14 4.15
CA ALA A 131 -10.75 -10.05 4.79
C ALA A 131 -9.33 -9.95 4.24
N VAL A 132 -8.88 -8.72 3.97
CA VAL A 132 -7.55 -8.44 3.38
C VAL A 132 -6.89 -7.27 4.09
N MET A 133 -5.64 -6.98 3.73
CA MET A 133 -4.96 -5.73 4.05
C MET A 133 -4.38 -5.15 2.76
N PRO A 134 -4.71 -3.89 2.39
CA PRO A 134 -4.23 -3.28 1.16
C PRO A 134 -2.81 -2.75 1.33
N LYS A 135 -2.05 -2.69 0.24
CA LYS A 135 -0.80 -1.94 0.14
C LYS A 135 -0.57 -1.51 -1.31
N LEU A 136 0.23 -0.48 -1.52
CA LEU A 136 0.75 -0.15 -2.85
C LEU A 136 2.01 -0.97 -3.14
N ASN A 137 2.83 -0.53 -4.09
CA ASN A 137 4.00 -1.28 -4.53
C ASN A 137 4.98 -1.56 -3.37
N TRP A 138 5.22 -0.60 -2.49
CA TRP A 138 6.24 -0.71 -1.45
C TRP A 138 5.62 -0.75 -0.05
N SER A 139 4.74 0.19 0.27
CA SER A 139 4.32 0.45 1.64
C SER A 139 2.87 0.03 1.93
N ALA A 140 2.65 -0.45 3.14
CA ALA A 140 1.31 -0.71 3.70
C ALA A 140 0.86 0.48 4.57
N PRO A 141 -0.45 0.80 4.63
CA PRO A 141 -0.99 1.98 5.30
C PRO A 141 -1.09 1.82 6.83
N LYS A 142 -0.02 1.35 7.47
CA LYS A 142 0.01 1.00 8.91
C LYS A 142 -0.18 2.21 9.83
N ASP A 143 0.27 3.36 9.37
CA ASP A 143 0.08 4.69 9.97
C ASP A 143 -1.37 5.17 9.92
N ALA A 144 -2.19 4.65 9.00
CA ALA A 144 -3.61 4.98 8.88
C ALA A 144 -4.55 4.04 9.64
N SER A 145 -4.03 3.07 10.42
CA SER A 145 -4.89 2.07 11.09
C SER A 145 -5.96 2.68 12.01
N TRP A 146 -5.72 3.89 12.52
CA TRP A 146 -6.64 4.63 13.38
C TRP A 146 -8.00 4.95 12.72
N ILE A 147 -8.06 5.12 11.39
CA ILE A 147 -9.31 5.46 10.68
C ILE A 147 -10.23 4.23 10.51
N ASN A 148 -9.68 3.03 10.66
CA ASN A 148 -10.38 1.77 10.40
C ASN A 148 -10.34 0.86 11.63
N ASN A 149 -10.91 1.35 12.74
CA ASN A 149 -11.04 0.61 14.01
C ASN A 149 -9.71 0.08 14.57
N GLY A 150 -8.60 0.79 14.34
CA GLY A 150 -7.27 0.39 14.81
C GLY A 150 -6.69 -0.82 14.07
N THR A 151 -7.21 -1.19 12.90
CA THR A 151 -6.77 -2.36 12.14
C THR A 151 -6.62 -2.06 10.64
N LEU A 152 -5.75 -2.83 9.99
CA LEU A 152 -5.60 -2.80 8.52
C LEU A 152 -6.58 -3.76 7.80
N LYS A 153 -7.45 -4.43 8.56
CA LYS A 153 -8.42 -5.37 8.03
C LYS A 153 -9.47 -4.65 7.20
N CYS A 154 -9.53 -4.96 5.91
CA CYS A 154 -10.54 -4.49 4.98
C CYS A 154 -11.49 -5.61 4.59
N GLN A 155 -12.78 -5.32 4.54
CA GLN A 155 -13.83 -6.26 4.12
C GLN A 155 -14.69 -5.72 2.98
N THR A 156 -14.52 -4.44 2.65
CA THR A 156 -15.22 -3.74 1.57
C THR A 156 -14.23 -2.92 0.73
N PRO A 157 -14.58 -2.57 -0.52
CA PRO A 157 -13.79 -1.59 -1.29
C PRO A 157 -13.63 -0.25 -0.56
N GLY A 158 -14.66 0.19 0.16
CA GLY A 158 -14.61 1.41 0.96
C GLY A 158 -13.51 1.37 2.02
N ASP A 159 -13.35 0.27 2.76
CA ASP A 159 -12.26 0.13 3.75
C ASP A 159 -10.88 0.29 3.09
N VAL A 160 -10.73 -0.28 1.89
CA VAL A 160 -9.48 -0.23 1.11
C VAL A 160 -9.16 1.21 0.72
N TYR A 161 -10.11 1.93 0.11
CA TYR A 161 -9.89 3.31 -0.27
C TYR A 161 -9.67 4.21 0.94
N LEU A 162 -10.42 4.02 2.02
CA LEU A 162 -10.30 4.79 3.25
C LEU A 162 -8.88 4.68 3.83
N LEU A 163 -8.35 3.46 3.98
CA LEU A 163 -7.00 3.26 4.50
C LEU A 163 -5.92 3.80 3.58
N LEU A 164 -6.02 3.55 2.26
CA LEU A 164 -5.02 4.02 1.31
C LEU A 164 -4.98 5.54 1.25
N LYS A 165 -6.14 6.20 1.22
CA LYS A 165 -6.26 7.66 1.15
C LYS A 165 -5.84 8.38 2.43
N SER A 166 -5.83 7.68 3.57
CA SER A 166 -5.51 8.27 4.87
C SER A 166 -4.07 8.01 5.34
N SER A 167 -3.19 7.50 4.48
CA SER A 167 -1.83 7.05 4.84
C SER A 167 -0.73 7.89 4.19
N ASP A 168 0.15 8.46 5.02
CA ASP A 168 1.35 9.16 4.59
C ASP A 168 2.35 8.21 3.91
N PHE A 169 2.41 6.93 4.34
CA PHE A 169 3.24 5.94 3.67
C PHE A 169 2.76 5.63 2.25
N VAL A 170 1.45 5.63 2.03
CA VAL A 170 0.88 5.49 0.68
C VAL A 170 1.15 6.74 -0.15
N MET A 171 1.05 7.93 0.44
CA MET A 171 1.41 9.17 -0.24
C MET A 171 2.88 9.22 -0.64
N HIS A 172 3.78 8.76 0.23
CA HIS A 172 5.19 8.62 -0.08
C HIS A 172 5.43 7.66 -1.26
N ASP A 173 4.75 6.51 -1.31
CA ASP A 173 4.84 5.58 -2.45
C ASP A 173 4.49 6.28 -3.79
N VAL A 174 3.49 7.17 -3.78
CA VAL A 174 3.02 7.89 -4.97
C VAL A 174 3.95 9.04 -5.37
N GLN A 175 4.41 9.85 -4.42
CA GLN A 175 5.12 11.11 -4.70
C GLN A 175 6.64 11.01 -4.60
N HIS A 176 7.15 10.13 -3.73
CA HIS A 176 8.53 10.18 -3.25
C HIS A 176 9.26 8.84 -3.34
N SER A 177 8.68 7.83 -4.00
CA SER A 177 9.25 6.47 -4.06
C SER A 177 10.65 6.41 -4.65
N LEU A 178 11.05 7.39 -5.47
CA LEU A 178 12.35 7.44 -6.13
C LEU A 178 13.28 8.55 -5.60
N ASP A 179 12.89 9.30 -4.57
CA ASP A 179 13.65 10.49 -4.11
C ASP A 179 15.03 10.13 -3.54
N ALA A 180 15.16 8.94 -2.96
CA ALA A 180 16.42 8.43 -2.43
C ALA A 180 17.36 7.86 -3.51
N VAL A 181 16.90 7.79 -4.78
CA VAL A 181 17.70 7.26 -5.87
C VAL A 181 18.83 8.22 -6.20
N SER A 182 20.07 7.75 -6.05
CA SER A 182 21.24 8.56 -6.39
C SER A 182 21.34 8.76 -7.90
N LEU A 183 21.27 10.01 -8.33
CA LEU A 183 21.56 10.44 -9.69
C LEU A 183 23.08 10.45 -9.87
N PHE A 184 23.65 9.29 -10.18
CA PHE A 184 25.04 9.18 -10.63
C PHE A 184 25.18 9.62 -12.08
#